data_AF-A0A6B2V734-F1
#
_entry.id   AF-A0A6B2V734-F1
#
_cell.length_a   1.000
_cell.length_b   1.000
_cell.length_c   1.000
_cell.angle_alpha   90.00
_cell.angle_beta   90.00
_cell.angle_gamma   90.00
#
_symmetry.space_group_name_H-M   'P 1'
#
loop_
_entity.id
_entity.type
_entity.pdbx_description
1 polymer ?
#
loop_
_entity_poly.entity_id
_entity_poly.type
_entity_poly.pdbx_seq_one_letter_code
_entity_poly.pdbx_strand_id
1 'polypeptide(L)'
;MHPVVKPALRRGWRDLNTVQFGMTPAHALTLGPVDPATGGLLELLNGARGLPLLREEGRRTGLPDGQVDRLVRRLADAGLLDDARGGGPA
;
A
#
# COMPACT_ATOMS: atom_id res chain seq x y z
N MET A 1 8.82 7.56 7.69
CA MET A 1 7.50 7.66 7.04
C MET A 1 6.41 6.94 7.80
N HIS A 2 5.21 7.52 7.77
CA HIS A 2 3.92 6.93 8.13
C HIS A 2 3.10 6.81 6.84
N PRO A 3 3.19 5.67 6.12
CA PRO A 3 2.60 5.56 4.78
C PRO A 3 1.08 5.69 4.79
N VAL A 4 0.59 6.51 3.87
CA VAL A 4 -0.82 6.67 3.52
C VAL A 4 -0.97 6.40 2.03
N VAL A 5 -1.87 5.50 1.64
CA VAL A 5 -2.29 5.45 0.22
C VAL A 5 -2.99 6.76 -0.13
N LYS A 6 -2.55 7.43 -1.19
CA LYS A 6 -3.10 8.72 -1.64
C LYS A 6 -4.64 8.71 -1.63
N PRO A 7 -5.30 9.49 -0.76
CA PRO A 7 -6.75 9.42 -0.60
C PRO A 7 -7.54 9.79 -1.85
N ALA A 8 -6.96 10.64 -2.71
CA ALA A 8 -7.54 11.03 -4.00
C ALA A 8 -7.63 9.84 -4.98
N LEU A 9 -6.82 8.80 -4.79
CA LEU A 9 -6.84 7.59 -5.60
C LEU A 9 -7.76 6.56 -4.94
N ARG A 10 -9.03 6.58 -5.34
CA ARG A 10 -9.98 5.52 -4.95
C ARG A 10 -9.38 4.16 -5.32
N ARG A 11 -9.50 3.21 -4.41
CA ARG A 11 -9.06 1.83 -4.63
C ARG A 11 -10.23 0.85 -4.62
N GLY A 12 -10.07 -0.24 -5.37
CA GLY A 12 -11.02 -1.34 -5.37
C GLY A 12 -10.40 -2.62 -5.91
N TRP A 13 -11.01 -3.74 -5.57
CA TRP A 13 -10.68 -5.02 -6.19
C TRP A 13 -11.16 -5.00 -7.64
N ARG A 14 -10.24 -5.22 -8.58
CA ARG A 14 -10.57 -5.40 -9.99
C ARG A 14 -10.97 -6.85 -10.27
N ASP A 15 -10.30 -7.77 -9.60
CA ASP A 15 -10.53 -9.21 -9.62
C ASP A 15 -10.06 -9.83 -8.28
N LEU A 16 -10.01 -11.16 -8.20
CA LEU A 16 -9.72 -11.90 -6.98
C LEU A 16 -8.33 -11.64 -6.38
N ASN A 17 -7.38 -11.15 -7.17
CA ASN A 17 -6.00 -10.94 -6.70
C ASN A 17 -5.38 -9.62 -7.19
N THR A 18 -6.16 -8.72 -7.77
CA THR A 18 -5.65 -7.44 -8.29
C THR A 18 -6.41 -6.27 -7.68
N VAL A 19 -5.66 -5.36 -7.06
CA VAL A 19 -6.16 -4.08 -6.56
C VAL A 19 -5.90 -3.01 -7.60
N GLN A 20 -6.92 -2.23 -7.94
CA GLN A 20 -6.79 -1.04 -8.77
C GLN A 20 -6.80 0.22 -7.91
N PHE A 21 -5.93 1.17 -8.24
CA PHE A 21 -5.90 2.52 -7.73
C PHE A 21 -6.26 3.48 -8.86
N GLY A 22 -7.18 4.42 -8.61
CA GLY A 22 -7.68 5.37 -9.61
C GLY A 22 -8.88 4.83 -10.40
N MET A 23 -9.79 5.74 -10.78
CA MET A 23 -11.07 5.42 -11.44
C MET A 23 -11.05 5.66 -12.96
N THR A 24 -10.06 6.34 -13.50
CA THR A 24 -9.98 6.63 -14.95
C THR A 24 -8.89 5.77 -15.59
N PRO A 25 -9.11 5.18 -16.78
CA PRO A 25 -8.14 4.28 -17.41
C PRO A 25 -6.76 4.90 -17.60
N ALA A 26 -6.69 6.20 -17.93
CA ALA A 26 -5.44 6.92 -18.16
C ALA A 26 -4.59 7.12 -16.89
N HIS A 27 -5.19 6.98 -15.70
CA HIS A 27 -4.53 7.22 -14.41
C HIS A 27 -4.69 6.05 -13.43
N ALA A 28 -5.18 4.91 -13.92
CA ALA A 28 -5.38 3.74 -13.09
C ALA A 28 -4.09 2.92 -13.01
N LEU A 29 -3.66 2.59 -11.79
CA LEU A 29 -2.54 1.68 -11.55
C LEU A 29 -3.06 0.39 -10.91
N THR A 30 -2.59 -0.76 -11.39
CA THR A 30 -2.94 -2.06 -10.83
C THR A 30 -1.78 -2.66 -10.03
N LEU A 31 -2.11 -3.21 -8.87
CA LEU A 31 -1.24 -3.98 -8.01
C LEU A 31 -1.75 -5.43 -8.01
N GLY A 32 -0.97 -6.33 -8.57
CA GLY A 32 -1.25 -7.76 -8.60
C GLY A 32 0.03 -8.59 -8.82
N PRO A 33 0.01 -9.89 -8.47
CA PRO A 33 -1.02 -10.53 -7.63
C PRO A 33 -0.90 -10.08 -6.16
N VAL A 34 -2.04 -9.95 -5.49
CA VAL A 34 -2.22 -9.57 -4.08
C VAL A 34 -2.96 -10.70 -3.40
N ASP A 35 -2.25 -11.45 -2.57
CA ASP A 35 -2.86 -12.43 -1.67
C ASP A 35 -3.64 -11.74 -0.53
N PRO A 36 -4.49 -12.46 0.22
CA PRO A 36 -5.27 -11.88 1.31
C PRO A 36 -4.45 -11.18 2.40
N ALA A 37 -3.26 -11.68 2.74
CA ALA A 37 -2.41 -11.07 3.76
C ALA A 37 -1.81 -9.75 3.26
N THR A 38 -1.38 -9.70 1.99
CA THR A 38 -0.96 -8.46 1.32
C THR A 38 -2.13 -7.48 1.21
N GLY A 39 -3.35 -7.96 0.94
CA GLY A 39 -4.57 -7.16 0.94
C GLY A 39 -4.87 -6.53 2.30
N GLY A 40 -4.75 -7.30 3.38
CA GLY A 40 -4.89 -6.78 4.75
C GLY A 40 -3.84 -5.73 5.11
N LEU A 41 -2.60 -5.88 4.63
CA LEU A 41 -1.55 -4.88 4.83
C LEU A 41 -1.88 -3.54 4.17
N LEU A 42 -2.54 -3.52 3.00
CA LEU A 42 -2.96 -2.29 2.33
C LEU A 42 -3.93 -1.46 3.19
N GLU A 43 -4.79 -2.11 3.99
CA GLU A 43 -5.69 -1.43 4.95
C GLU A 43 -4.92 -0.71 6.07
N LEU A 44 -3.71 -1.16 6.38
CA LEU A 44 -2.87 -0.58 7.44
C LEU A 44 -2.09 0.66 6.95
N LEU A 45 -2.03 0.91 5.65
CA LEU A 45 -1.37 2.06 5.02
C LEU A 45 -2.27 3.31 5.07
N ASN A 46 -2.66 3.70 6.28
CA ASN A 46 -3.57 4.81 6.57
C ASN A 46 -2.92 5.92 7.39
N GLY A 47 -1.59 5.89 7.56
CA GLY A 47 -0.83 6.91 8.29
C GLY A 47 -0.79 6.74 9.80
N ALA A 48 -1.58 5.84 10.38
CA ALA A 48 -1.56 5.61 11.83
C ALA A 48 -0.27 4.91 12.31
N ARG A 49 0.40 4.16 11.43
CA ARG A 49 1.57 3.35 11.75
C ARG A 49 2.79 3.76 10.94
N GLY A 50 3.94 3.82 11.59
CA GLY A 50 5.23 3.92 10.93
C GLY A 50 5.72 2.55 10.42
N LEU A 51 6.77 2.55 9.59
CA LEU A 51 7.36 1.31 9.04
C LEU A 51 7.71 0.23 10.08
N PRO A 52 8.27 0.54 11.26
CA PRO A 52 8.58 -0.49 12.26
C PRO A 52 7.35 -1.30 12.69
N LEU A 53 6.24 -0.62 12.98
CA LEU A 53 4.98 -1.26 13.39
C LEU A 53 4.34 -2.05 12.23
N LEU A 54 4.44 -1.55 10.99
CA LEU A 54 3.94 -2.28 9.82
C LEU A 54 4.70 -3.60 9.59
N ARG A 55 6.02 -3.61 9.81
CA ARG A 55 6.84 -4.83 9.75
C ARG A 55 6.48 -5.82 10.84
N GLU A 56 6.18 -5.33 12.04
CA GLU A 56 5.71 -6.18 13.13
C GLU A 56 4.36 -6.81 12.82
N GLU A 57 3.38 -6.01 12.38
CA GLU A 57 2.07 -6.52 11.98
C GLU A 57 2.16 -7.51 10.82
N GLY A 58 3.00 -7.23 9.81
CA GLY A 58 3.24 -8.17 8.72
C GLY A 58 3.76 -9.53 9.20
N ARG A 59 4.70 -9.55 10.16
CA ARG A 59 5.16 -10.80 10.75
C ARG A 59 4.04 -11.52 11.53
N ARG A 60 3.22 -10.78 12.26
CA ARG A 60 2.08 -11.34 13.03
C ARG A 60 1.01 -11.97 12.12
N THR A 61 0.82 -11.45 10.92
CA THR A 61 -0.14 -11.97 9.94
C THR A 61 0.46 -13.02 8.99
N GLY A 62 1.73 -13.38 9.16
CA GLY A 62 2.39 -14.43 8.38
C GLY A 62 2.94 -13.96 7.03
N LEU A 63 3.13 -12.65 6.84
CA LEU A 63 3.81 -12.14 5.65
C LEU A 63 5.30 -12.55 5.66
N PRO A 64 5.86 -12.93 4.49
CA PRO A 64 7.28 -13.19 4.37
C PRO A 64 8.13 -11.98 4.77
N ASP A 65 9.33 -12.24 5.27
CA ASP A 65 10.28 -11.19 5.62
C ASP A 65 10.58 -10.28 4.41
N GLY A 66 10.62 -8.97 4.69
CA GLY A 66 10.81 -7.92 3.69
C GLY A 66 9.62 -7.69 2.74
N GLN A 67 8.52 -8.44 2.84
CA GLN A 67 7.32 -8.24 2.00
C GLN A 67 6.73 -6.85 2.22
N VAL A 68 6.68 -6.39 3.47
CA VAL A 68 6.23 -5.04 3.84
C VAL A 68 7.07 -3.97 3.14
N ASP A 69 8.40 -4.08 3.23
CA ASP A 69 9.31 -3.11 2.62
C ASP A 69 9.22 -3.12 1.08
N ARG A 70 9.11 -4.31 0.47
CA ARG A 70 8.91 -4.44 -0.98
C ARG A 70 7.61 -3.80 -1.44
N LEU A 71 6.51 -4.01 -0.72
CA LEU A 71 5.21 -3.42 -1.05
C LEU A 71 5.25 -1.90 -0.91
N VAL A 72 5.74 -1.39 0.22
CA VAL A 72 5.85 0.05 0.47
C VAL A 72 6.70 0.71 -0.61
N ARG A 73 7.86 0.12 -0.95
CA ARG A 73 8.72 0.63 -2.02
C ARG A 73 8.00 0.64 -3.37
N ARG A 74 7.34 -0.45 -3.77
CA ARG A 74 6.61 -0.52 -5.04
C ARG A 74 5.52 0.55 -5.15
N LEU A 75 4.78 0.78 -4.06
CA LEU A 75 3.75 1.81 -4.03
C LEU A 75 4.33 3.23 -4.02
N ALA A 76 5.45 3.46 -3.32
CA ALA A 76 6.16 4.73 -3.35
C ALA A 76 6.73 5.04 -4.74
N ASP A 77 7.39 4.06 -5.39
CA ASP A 77 7.92 4.16 -6.75
C ASP A 77 6.80 4.46 -7.78
N ALA A 78 5.59 3.97 -7.52
CA ALA A 78 4.39 4.24 -8.31
C ALA A 78 3.71 5.58 -7.98
N GLY A 79 4.25 6.36 -7.03
CA GLY A 79 3.65 7.62 -6.57
C GLY A 79 2.31 7.45 -5.87
N LEU A 80 2.02 6.27 -5.30
CA LEU A 80 0.76 5.91 -4.65
C LEU A 80 0.76 6.16 -3.13
N LEU A 81 1.91 6.46 -2.54
CA LEU A 81 2.05 6.73 -1.11
C LEU A 81 2.40 8.19 -0.83
N ASP A 82 1.80 8.71 0.24
CA ASP A 82 2.25 9.90 0.96
C ASP A 82 2.78 9.50 2.35
N ASP A 83 3.53 10.40 2.98
CA ASP A 83 3.89 10.29 4.39
C ASP A 83 2.98 11.22 5.21
N ALA A 84 2.14 10.65 6.08
CA ALA A 84 1.22 11.39 6.94
C ALA A 84 1.89 12.46 7.80
N ARG A 85 3.20 12.33 8.05
CA ARG A 85 3.97 13.31 8.84
C ARG A 85 4.66 14.38 8.00
N GLY A 86 4.31 14.51 6.72
CA GLY A 86 4.74 15.64 5.87
C GLY A 86 5.98 15.37 5.01
N GLY A 87 6.16 14.14 4.53
CA GLY A 87 7.33 13.71 3.75
C GLY A 87 7.05 13.24 2.32
N GLY A 88 5.88 13.55 1.73
CA GLY A 88 5.62 13.26 0.32
C GLY A 88 6.28 14.30 -0.59
N PRO A 89 6.78 13.93 -1.79
CA PRO A 89 7.31 14.92 -2.72
C PRO A 89 6.22 15.93 -3.11
N ALA A 90 6.57 17.21 -3.04
CA ALA A 90 5.77 18.32 -3.59
C ALA A 90 5.70 18.25 -5.11
#